data_AF-A0A0N4Y8R3-F1
#
_entry.id   AF-A0A0N4Y8R3-F1
#
_cell.length_a   1.000
_cell.length_b   1.000
_cell.length_c   1.000
_cell.angle_alpha   90.00
_cell.angle_beta   90.00
_cell.angle_gamma   90.00
#
_symmetry.space_group_name_H-M   'P 1'
#
loop_
_entity.id
_entity.type
_entity.pdbx_description
1 polymer ?
#
loop_
_entity_poly.entity_id
_entity_poly.type
_entity_poly.pdbx_seq_one_letter_code
_entity_poly.pdbx_strand_id
1 'polypeptide(L)'
;MIGVRALFIVASVQYISDAAQELSDFAQEQQGPTPTLEEIIVNATRANNESMSLLERAFGVRSLLTQANRELNRVLDQNDTRLLKGALDRETRALSLVMTYCRLQWCREGGRKVAGTTIAIAKAIRMTCGSESTKNKMNALFSKVFDKDSVAYGEANFERMAWRLGSGMIPLSHKC
;
A
#
# COMPACT_ATOMS: atom_id res chain seq x y z
N MET A 1 -32.24 10.02 25.19
CA MET A 1 -31.06 9.17 24.93
C MET A 1 -31.18 8.57 23.53
N ILE A 2 -30.81 9.34 22.51
CA ILE A 2 -30.67 8.84 21.12
C ILE A 2 -29.34 8.09 21.11
N GLY A 3 -29.42 6.81 21.48
CA GLY A 3 -28.29 6.01 21.90
C GLY A 3 -27.33 5.72 20.76
N VAL A 4 -26.04 5.97 21.00
CA VAL A 4 -24.78 5.35 20.56
C VAL A 4 -24.80 4.45 19.29
N ARG A 5 -25.83 3.64 19.06
CA ARG A 5 -26.05 2.83 17.84
C ARG A 5 -26.19 3.66 16.56
N ALA A 6 -26.73 4.88 16.61
CA ALA A 6 -26.83 5.73 15.41
C ALA A 6 -25.45 6.27 14.97
N LEU A 7 -24.55 6.56 15.92
CA LEU A 7 -23.17 7.01 15.63
C LEU A 7 -22.31 5.90 15.01
N PHE A 8 -22.54 4.64 15.39
CA PHE A 8 -21.84 3.50 14.79
C PHE A 8 -22.19 3.28 13.31
N ILE A 9 -23.43 3.57 12.89
CA ILE A 9 -23.86 3.38 11.50
C ILE A 9 -23.28 4.50 10.62
N VAL A 10 -23.28 5.75 11.08
CA VAL A 10 -22.75 6.89 10.30
C VAL A 10 -21.23 6.78 10.11
N ALA A 11 -20.47 6.43 11.14
CA ALA A 11 -19.03 6.23 11.01
C ALA A 11 -18.68 5.03 10.11
N SER A 12 -19.51 3.99 10.09
CA SER A 12 -19.34 2.85 9.18
C SER A 12 -19.59 3.25 7.72
N VAL A 13 -20.60 4.08 7.46
CA VAL A 13 -20.95 4.52 6.10
C VAL A 13 -19.93 5.51 5.52
N GLN A 14 -19.39 6.45 6.32
CA GLN A 14 -18.28 7.31 5.86
C GLN A 14 -17.03 6.48 5.54
N TYR A 15 -16.72 5.48 6.38
CA TYR A 15 -15.55 4.60 6.23
C TYR A 15 -15.62 3.62 5.06
N ILE A 16 -16.86 3.23 4.67
CA ILE A 16 -17.18 2.46 3.45
C ILE A 16 -17.07 3.36 2.20
N SER A 17 -17.19 4.68 2.36
CA SER A 17 -16.99 5.62 1.26
C SER A 17 -15.51 5.80 0.98
N ASP A 18 -14.66 5.98 2.00
CA ASP A 18 -13.25 6.35 1.81
C ASP A 18 -12.37 5.22 1.24
N ALA A 19 -12.60 3.96 1.64
CA ALA A 19 -11.82 2.84 1.09
C ALA A 19 -12.31 2.39 -0.29
N ALA A 20 -13.62 2.42 -0.53
CA ALA A 20 -14.17 2.29 -1.87
C ALA A 20 -13.71 3.43 -2.79
N GLN A 21 -13.55 4.65 -2.27
CA GLN A 21 -13.00 5.79 -2.99
C GLN A 21 -11.51 5.59 -3.29
N GLU A 22 -10.67 5.21 -2.32
CA GLU A 22 -9.25 4.92 -2.60
C GLU A 22 -9.10 3.77 -3.62
N LEU A 23 -9.88 2.70 -3.50
CA LEU A 23 -9.90 1.61 -4.48
C LEU A 23 -10.43 2.03 -5.86
N SER A 24 -11.44 2.89 -5.89
CA SER A 24 -11.99 3.46 -7.12
C SER A 24 -10.98 4.41 -7.78
N ASP A 25 -10.27 5.23 -7.01
CA ASP A 25 -9.23 6.13 -7.48
C ASP A 25 -8.04 5.33 -8.06
N PHE A 26 -7.71 4.17 -7.46
CA PHE A 26 -6.75 3.20 -8.03
C PHE A 26 -7.26 2.57 -9.33
N ALA A 27 -8.55 2.21 -9.42
CA ALA A 27 -9.14 1.68 -10.65
C ALA A 27 -9.34 2.76 -11.74
N GLN A 28 -9.39 4.03 -11.36
CA GLN A 28 -9.60 5.21 -12.22
C GLN A 28 -8.30 5.96 -12.55
N GLU A 29 -7.12 5.31 -12.50
CA GLU A 29 -5.79 5.85 -12.84
C GLU A 29 -5.65 6.48 -14.27
N GLN A 30 -6.73 6.79 -14.99
CA GLN A 30 -6.75 7.35 -16.34
C GLN A 30 -6.98 8.86 -16.45
N GLN A 31 -7.22 9.63 -15.36
CA GLN A 31 -7.68 11.04 -15.50
C GLN A 31 -6.88 12.13 -14.73
N GLY A 32 -5.81 11.80 -14.00
CA GLY A 32 -4.98 12.78 -13.29
C GLY A 32 -3.53 12.86 -13.81
N PRO A 33 -2.75 13.91 -13.45
CA PRO A 33 -1.33 13.94 -13.72
C PRO A 33 -0.65 12.75 -13.02
N THR A 34 0.16 12.00 -13.77
CA THR A 34 0.92 10.88 -13.23
C THR A 34 1.92 11.41 -12.18
N PRO A 35 1.86 10.95 -10.92
CA PRO A 35 2.79 11.40 -9.90
C PRO A 35 4.21 11.00 -10.25
N THR A 36 5.17 11.86 -9.93
CA THR A 36 6.60 11.59 -10.10
C THR A 36 7.11 10.54 -9.11
N LEU A 37 8.27 9.94 -9.39
CA LEU A 37 8.90 8.98 -8.48
C LEU A 37 9.20 9.60 -7.11
N GLU A 38 9.67 10.85 -7.10
CA GLU A 38 9.97 11.59 -5.87
C GLU A 38 8.70 11.80 -5.03
N GLU A 39 7.61 12.25 -5.65
CA GLU A 39 6.32 12.44 -4.96
C GLU A 39 5.80 11.13 -4.36
N ILE A 40 5.93 10.01 -5.09
CA ILE A 40 5.55 8.68 -4.58
C ILE A 40 6.38 8.33 -3.34
N ILE A 41 7.69 8.52 -3.38
CA ILE A 41 8.59 8.17 -2.28
C ILE A 41 8.36 9.04 -1.04
N VAL A 42 8.21 10.35 -1.22
CA VAL A 42 7.96 11.30 -0.13
C VAL A 42 6.63 11.00 0.55
N ASN A 43 5.58 10.76 -0.23
CA ASN A 43 4.27 10.40 0.31
C ASN A 43 4.28 9.04 1.02
N ALA A 44 4.97 8.05 0.46
CA ALA A 44 5.11 6.74 1.09
C ALA A 44 5.83 6.84 2.45
N THR A 45 6.93 7.59 2.49
CA THR A 45 7.71 7.81 3.72
C THR A 45 6.88 8.50 4.81
N ARG A 46 6.08 9.50 4.44
CA ARG A 46 5.15 10.19 5.35
C ARG A 46 4.07 9.24 5.88
N ALA A 47 3.40 8.48 5.01
CA ALA A 47 2.38 7.54 5.41
C ALA A 47 2.93 6.39 6.28
N ASN A 48 4.18 5.99 6.08
CA ASN A 48 4.87 5.06 6.98
C ASN A 48 5.14 5.66 8.36
N ASN A 49 5.54 6.93 8.45
CA ASN A 49 5.72 7.62 9.72
C ASN A 49 4.40 7.74 10.51
N GLU A 50 3.31 8.05 9.81
CA GLU A 50 1.96 8.05 10.39
C GLU A 50 1.56 6.65 10.86
N SER A 51 1.77 5.63 10.02
CA SER A 51 1.52 4.22 10.37
C SER A 51 2.28 3.79 11.62
N MET A 52 3.55 4.18 11.76
CA MET A 52 4.35 3.84 12.96
C MET A 52 3.77 4.43 14.24
N SER A 53 3.14 5.61 14.17
CA SER A 53 2.49 6.27 15.30
C SER A 53 1.15 5.62 15.64
N LEU A 54 0.39 5.17 14.63
CA LEU A 54 -0.87 4.45 14.81
C LEU A 54 -0.65 3.00 15.29
N LEU A 55 0.51 2.42 14.98
CA LEU A 55 0.87 1.03 15.25
C LEU A 55 1.95 0.89 16.32
N GLU A 56 2.05 1.85 17.25
CA GLU A 56 3.13 1.93 18.25
C GLU A 56 3.39 0.63 19.02
N ARG A 57 2.33 -0.14 19.32
CA ARG A 57 2.41 -1.40 20.07
C ARG A 57 2.87 -2.59 19.23
N ALA A 58 2.95 -2.44 17.90
CA ALA A 58 3.40 -3.46 16.96
C ALA A 58 4.88 -3.25 16.59
N PHE A 59 5.79 -3.52 17.54
CA PHE A 59 7.23 -3.27 17.38
C PHE A 59 7.83 -3.86 16.09
N GLY A 60 7.38 -5.05 15.68
CA GLY A 60 7.82 -5.70 14.43
C GLY A 60 7.44 -4.90 13.18
N VAL A 61 6.24 -4.32 13.15
CA VAL A 61 5.78 -3.45 12.05
C VAL A 61 6.62 -2.19 12.02
N ARG A 62 6.79 -1.51 13.15
CA ARG A 62 7.57 -0.27 13.24
C ARG A 62 9.02 -0.45 12.76
N SER A 63 9.66 -1.55 13.14
CA SER A 63 11.02 -1.86 12.69
C SER A 63 11.10 -2.01 11.17
N LEU A 64 10.13 -2.69 10.55
CA LEU A 64 10.07 -2.89 9.11
C LEU A 64 9.79 -1.58 8.35
N LEU A 65 8.86 -0.75 8.83
CA LEU A 65 8.55 0.55 8.20
C LEU A 65 9.73 1.54 8.30
N THR A 66 10.42 1.57 9.45
CA THR A 66 11.66 2.36 9.60
C THR A 66 12.71 1.94 8.57
N GLN A 67 12.83 0.64 8.39
CA GLN A 67 13.74 0.02 7.44
C GLN A 67 13.35 0.30 5.99
N ALA A 68 12.06 0.29 5.65
CA ALA A 68 11.56 0.67 4.33
C ALA A 68 11.84 2.15 4.04
N ASN A 69 11.54 3.05 4.99
CA ASN A 69 11.83 4.49 4.87
C ASN A 69 13.31 4.79 4.62
N ARG A 70 14.22 4.05 5.25
CA ARG A 70 15.67 4.20 4.99
C ARG A 70 16.05 3.87 3.56
N GLU A 71 15.42 2.86 2.96
CA GLU A 71 15.69 2.48 1.57
C GLU A 71 15.06 3.46 0.60
N LEU A 72 13.82 3.89 0.87
CA LEU A 72 13.12 4.94 0.13
C LEU A 72 13.92 6.25 0.08
N ASN A 73 14.41 6.73 1.23
CA ASN A 73 15.23 7.95 1.26
C ASN A 73 16.54 7.77 0.47
N ARG A 74 17.17 6.59 0.53
CA ARG A 74 18.36 6.30 -0.30
C ARG A 74 18.08 6.28 -1.79
N VAL A 75 16.86 5.92 -2.23
CA VAL A 75 16.47 6.06 -3.64
C VAL A 75 16.55 7.54 -4.04
N LEU A 76 16.08 8.47 -3.20
CA LEU A 76 16.17 9.91 -3.48
C LEU A 76 17.62 10.40 -3.45
N ASP A 77 18.39 10.00 -2.44
CA ASP A 77 19.77 10.47 -2.25
C ASP A 77 20.74 9.95 -3.32
N GLN A 78 20.53 8.71 -3.80
CA GLN A 78 21.49 8.00 -4.67
C GLN A 78 20.94 7.73 -6.07
N ASN A 79 19.66 8.02 -6.32
CA ASN A 79 18.95 7.66 -7.54
C ASN A 79 19.03 6.16 -7.91
N ASP A 80 19.23 5.29 -6.90
CA ASP A 80 19.32 3.84 -7.10
C ASP A 80 17.94 3.18 -6.92
N THR A 81 17.22 3.04 -8.02
CA THR A 81 15.86 2.46 -8.05
C THR A 81 15.81 0.98 -7.66
N ARG A 82 16.95 0.28 -7.60
CA ARG A 82 17.01 -1.12 -7.12
C ARG A 82 16.64 -1.24 -5.65
N LEU A 83 16.77 -0.15 -4.88
CA LEU A 83 16.38 -0.09 -3.47
C LEU A 83 14.86 -0.10 -3.27
N LEU A 84 14.06 0.24 -4.28
CA LEU A 84 12.59 0.15 -4.20
C LEU A 84 12.11 -1.27 -3.91
N LYS A 85 12.83 -2.28 -4.38
CA LYS A 85 12.52 -3.69 -4.11
C LYS A 85 12.61 -4.02 -2.63
N GLY A 86 13.68 -3.62 -1.95
CA GLY A 86 13.86 -3.94 -0.54
C GLY A 86 12.85 -3.18 0.33
N ALA A 87 12.52 -1.94 -0.07
CA ALA A 87 11.44 -1.17 0.56
C ALA A 87 10.10 -1.92 0.41
N LEU A 88 9.78 -2.41 -0.79
CA LEU A 88 8.57 -3.19 -1.02
C LEU A 88 8.53 -4.50 -0.23
N ASP A 89 9.64 -5.24 -0.12
CA ASP A 89 9.72 -6.47 0.69
C ASP A 89 9.42 -6.17 2.16
N ARG A 90 9.97 -5.07 2.69
CA ARG A 90 9.75 -4.64 4.08
C ARG A 90 8.31 -4.20 4.33
N GLU A 91 7.73 -3.40 3.43
CA GLU A 91 6.31 -3.04 3.48
C GLU A 91 5.40 -4.28 3.43
N THR A 92 5.68 -5.20 2.50
CA THR A 92 4.86 -6.43 2.35
C THR A 92 4.91 -7.29 3.60
N ARG A 93 6.08 -7.41 4.24
CA ARG A 93 6.23 -8.10 5.53
C ARG A 93 5.51 -7.35 6.66
N ALA A 94 5.61 -6.01 6.70
CA ALA A 94 4.90 -5.20 7.68
C ALA A 94 3.40 -5.42 7.58
N LEU A 95 2.87 -5.42 6.36
CA LEU A 95 1.46 -5.68 6.08
C LEU A 95 1.02 -7.09 6.48
N SER A 96 1.88 -8.10 6.30
CA SER A 96 1.62 -9.47 6.79
C SER A 96 1.49 -9.52 8.32
N LEU A 97 2.36 -8.81 9.05
CA LEU A 97 2.26 -8.70 10.50
C LEU A 97 0.98 -7.96 10.91
N VAL A 98 0.64 -6.85 10.24
CA VAL A 98 -0.62 -6.13 10.48
C VAL A 98 -1.81 -7.09 10.33
N MET A 99 -1.92 -7.79 9.19
CA MET A 99 -3.04 -8.71 8.96
C MET A 99 -3.11 -9.87 9.99
N THR A 100 -1.97 -10.27 10.54
CA THR A 100 -1.90 -11.37 11.52
C THR A 100 -2.31 -10.89 12.92
N TYR A 101 -1.82 -9.73 13.35
CA TYR A 101 -1.90 -9.29 14.74
C TYR A 101 -2.97 -8.22 14.99
N CYS A 102 -3.49 -7.58 13.95
CA CYS A 102 -4.46 -6.51 14.08
C CYS A 102 -5.88 -6.90 13.75
N ARG A 103 -6.59 -7.37 14.79
CA ARG A 103 -8.03 -7.63 14.75
C ARG A 103 -8.87 -6.48 15.31
N LEU A 104 -8.23 -5.44 15.87
CA LEU A 104 -8.88 -4.33 16.56
C LEU A 104 -9.00 -3.09 15.66
N GLN A 105 -10.04 -2.27 15.90
CA GLN A 105 -10.34 -1.08 15.10
C GLN A 105 -9.18 -0.06 15.03
N TRP A 106 -8.46 0.15 16.13
CA TRP A 106 -7.36 1.13 16.22
C TRP A 106 -6.18 0.81 15.29
N CYS A 107 -6.06 -0.42 14.81
CA CYS A 107 -5.00 -0.82 13.89
C CYS A 107 -5.43 -0.81 12.42
N ARG A 108 -6.73 -0.70 12.13
CA ARG A 108 -7.23 -0.68 10.74
C ARG A 108 -6.68 0.50 9.96
N GLU A 109 -6.63 1.68 10.57
CA GLU A 109 -6.12 2.88 9.90
C GLU A 109 -4.63 2.75 9.56
N GLY A 110 -3.80 2.33 10.53
CA GLY A 110 -2.40 2.05 10.29
C GLY A 110 -2.19 0.96 9.23
N GLY A 111 -3.01 -0.09 9.25
CA GLY A 111 -2.96 -1.15 8.25
C GLY A 111 -3.29 -0.69 6.83
N ARG A 112 -4.31 0.16 6.68
CA ARG A 112 -4.66 0.79 5.40
C ARG A 112 -3.55 1.67 4.87
N LYS A 113 -2.91 2.47 5.72
CA LYS A 113 -1.76 3.29 5.31
C LYS A 113 -0.60 2.43 4.84
N VAL A 114 -0.26 1.34 5.55
CA VAL A 114 0.76 0.36 5.10
C VAL A 114 0.37 -0.33 3.79
N ALA A 115 -0.92 -0.61 3.58
CA ALA A 115 -1.41 -1.15 2.32
C ALA A 115 -1.24 -0.15 1.16
N GLY A 116 -1.60 1.12 1.38
CA GLY A 116 -1.43 2.20 0.41
C GLY A 116 0.04 2.43 0.05
N THR A 117 0.95 2.43 1.03
CA THR A 117 2.39 2.57 0.79
C THR A 117 2.94 1.39 -0.01
N THR A 118 2.52 0.16 0.31
CA THR A 118 2.87 -1.05 -0.46
C THR A 118 2.50 -0.90 -1.94
N ILE A 119 1.27 -0.44 -2.24
CA ILE A 119 0.80 -0.23 -3.61
C ILE A 119 1.60 0.88 -4.29
N ALA A 120 1.85 1.99 -3.59
CA ALA A 120 2.60 3.13 -4.12
C ALA A 120 4.03 2.72 -4.52
N ILE A 121 4.73 1.95 -3.70
CA ILE A 121 6.07 1.45 -4.02
C ILE A 121 6.02 0.46 -5.20
N ALA A 122 5.00 -0.41 -5.26
CA ALA A 122 4.81 -1.30 -6.41
C ALA A 122 4.59 -0.52 -7.72
N LYS A 123 3.89 0.63 -7.66
CA LYS A 123 3.71 1.53 -8.80
C LYS A 123 5.03 2.21 -9.19
N ALA A 124 5.83 2.66 -8.21
CA ALA A 124 7.16 3.20 -8.46
C ALA A 124 8.04 2.19 -9.22
N ILE A 125 8.07 0.93 -8.77
CA ILE A 125 8.78 -0.16 -9.48
C ILE A 125 8.25 -0.33 -10.91
N ARG A 126 6.93 -0.36 -11.11
CA ARG A 126 6.32 -0.45 -12.44
C ARG A 126 6.76 0.68 -13.37
N MET A 127 6.92 1.89 -12.84
CA MET A 127 7.35 3.07 -13.61
C MET A 127 8.84 3.03 -13.98
N THR A 128 9.70 2.54 -13.09
CA THR A 128 11.15 2.59 -13.26
C THR A 128 11.75 1.34 -13.89
N CYS A 129 11.02 0.22 -13.88
CA CYS A 129 11.60 -1.08 -14.21
C CYS A 129 11.42 -1.52 -15.67
N GLY A 130 12.53 -1.99 -16.24
CA GLY A 130 12.58 -3.21 -17.05
C GLY A 130 12.20 -3.11 -18.54
N SER A 131 12.37 -4.25 -19.20
CA SER A 131 11.95 -4.50 -20.58
C SER A 131 10.42 -4.57 -20.70
N GLU A 132 9.91 -4.42 -21.92
CA GLU A 132 8.47 -4.47 -22.22
C GLU A 132 7.79 -5.75 -21.68
N SER A 133 8.48 -6.90 -21.76
CA SER A 133 7.99 -8.17 -21.21
C SER A 133 7.78 -8.12 -19.69
N THR A 134 8.68 -7.46 -18.96
CA THR A 134 8.55 -7.29 -17.50
C THR A 134 7.42 -6.33 -17.15
N LYS A 135 7.31 -5.21 -17.87
CA LYS A 135 6.21 -4.24 -17.70
C LYS A 135 4.84 -4.87 -17.94
N ASN A 136 4.70 -5.69 -18.98
CA ASN A 136 3.45 -6.40 -19.27
C ASN A 136 3.05 -7.38 -18.15
N LYS A 137 4.01 -8.06 -17.53
CA LYS A 137 3.74 -8.94 -16.37
C LYS A 137 3.31 -8.15 -15.13
N MET A 138 3.94 -7.01 -14.89
CA MET A 138 3.54 -6.10 -13.81
C MET A 138 2.13 -5.55 -14.03
N ASN A 139 1.81 -5.09 -15.25
CA ASN A 139 0.48 -4.62 -15.61
C ASN A 139 -0.59 -5.70 -15.41
N ALA A 140 -0.34 -6.93 -15.88
CA ALA A 140 -1.24 -8.06 -15.68
C ALA A 140 -1.46 -8.38 -14.20
N LEU A 141 -0.42 -8.23 -13.36
CA LEU A 141 -0.54 -8.41 -11.91
C LEU A 141 -1.44 -7.34 -11.28
N PHE A 142 -1.26 -6.06 -11.63
CA PHE A 142 -2.13 -4.97 -11.18
C PHE A 142 -3.58 -5.23 -11.59
N SER A 143 -3.84 -5.53 -12.86
CA SER A 143 -5.19 -5.82 -13.36
C SER A 143 -5.81 -7.01 -12.62
N LYS A 144 -5.05 -8.07 -12.36
CA LYS A 144 -5.54 -9.24 -11.63
C LYS A 144 -5.90 -8.94 -10.18
N VAL A 145 -5.13 -8.07 -9.51
CA VAL A 145 -5.38 -7.72 -8.10
C VAL A 145 -6.57 -6.77 -7.96
N PHE A 146 -6.74 -5.84 -8.90
CA PHE A 146 -7.75 -4.78 -8.84
C PHE A 146 -8.89 -4.93 -9.85
N ASP A 147 -9.13 -6.14 -10.37
CA ASP A 147 -10.24 -6.40 -11.29
C ASP A 147 -11.58 -6.03 -10.63
N LYS A 148 -12.53 -5.51 -11.42
CA LYS A 148 -13.81 -4.96 -10.93
C LYS A 148 -14.61 -5.98 -10.10
N ASP A 149 -14.53 -7.26 -10.46
CA ASP A 149 -15.19 -8.35 -9.72
C ASP A 149 -14.54 -8.63 -8.36
N SER A 150 -13.25 -8.30 -8.21
CA SER A 150 -12.49 -8.42 -6.96
C SER A 150 -12.73 -7.21 -6.04
N VAL A 151 -12.92 -6.03 -6.62
CA VAL A 151 -13.21 -4.77 -5.91
C VAL A 151 -14.65 -4.77 -5.34
N ALA A 152 -15.62 -5.34 -6.05
CA ALA A 152 -17.00 -5.49 -5.59
C ALA A 152 -17.15 -6.36 -4.31
N TYR A 153 -16.17 -7.22 -4.03
CA TYR A 153 -16.06 -8.02 -2.79
C TYR A 153 -15.20 -7.36 -1.68
N GLY A 154 -14.65 -6.16 -1.93
CA GLY A 154 -13.23 -5.90 -1.63
C GLY A 154 -12.84 -4.86 -0.58
N GLU A 155 -13.72 -4.26 0.21
CA GLU A 155 -13.26 -3.35 1.29
C GLU A 155 -12.70 -4.08 2.51
N ALA A 156 -13.21 -5.28 2.81
CA ALA A 156 -12.75 -6.12 3.92
C ALA A 156 -11.37 -6.77 3.67
N ASN A 157 -10.78 -6.55 2.49
CA ASN A 157 -9.56 -7.22 2.04
C ASN A 157 -8.53 -6.27 1.40
N PHE A 158 -8.61 -4.95 1.62
CA PHE A 158 -7.68 -3.99 1.01
C PHE A 158 -6.21 -4.31 1.32
N GLU A 159 -5.90 -4.58 2.59
CA GLU A 159 -4.58 -5.00 3.05
C GLU A 159 -4.15 -6.32 2.39
N ARG A 160 -5.09 -7.24 2.16
CA ARG A 160 -4.80 -8.51 1.49
C ARG A 160 -4.51 -8.32 0.00
N MET A 161 -5.19 -7.39 -0.67
CA MET A 161 -4.94 -7.04 -2.07
C MET A 161 -3.55 -6.41 -2.22
N ALA A 162 -3.24 -5.40 -1.39
CA ALA A 162 -1.93 -4.79 -1.34
C ALA A 162 -0.82 -5.81 -1.05
N TRP A 163 -1.04 -6.73 -0.10
CA TRP A 163 -0.08 -7.80 0.19
C TRP A 163 0.14 -8.75 -1.01
N ARG A 164 -0.93 -9.13 -1.71
CA ARG A 164 -0.84 -9.97 -2.93
C ARG A 164 -0.06 -9.25 -4.03
N LEU A 165 -0.30 -7.96 -4.22
CA LEU A 165 0.43 -7.13 -5.16
C LEU A 165 1.92 -7.07 -4.81
N GLY A 166 2.25 -6.72 -3.57
CA GLY A 166 3.64 -6.64 -3.10
C GLY A 166 4.37 -7.97 -3.26
N SER A 167 3.76 -9.06 -2.78
CA SER A 167 4.33 -10.42 -2.88
C SER A 167 4.56 -10.88 -4.33
N GLY A 168 3.66 -10.53 -5.25
CA GLY A 168 3.80 -10.84 -6.67
C GLY A 168 4.80 -9.95 -7.40
N MET A 169 4.97 -8.71 -6.94
CA MET A 169 5.86 -7.72 -7.57
C MET A 169 7.33 -7.93 -7.21
N ILE A 170 7.64 -8.34 -5.97
CA ILE A 170 9.01 -8.61 -5.50
C ILE A 170 9.81 -9.52 -6.45
N PRO A 171 9.34 -10.71 -6.88
CA PRO A 171 10.10 -11.55 -7.80
C PRO A 171 10.26 -10.95 -9.20
N LEU A 172 9.30 -10.12 -9.65
CA LEU A 172 9.40 -9.43 -10.94
C LEU A 172 10.43 -8.30 -10.90
N SER A 173 10.60 -7.67 -9.74
CA SER A 173 11.54 -6.57 -9.54
C SER A 173 13.03 -6.97 -9.63
N HIS A 174 13.36 -8.27 -9.59
CA HIS A 174 14.71 -8.78 -9.84
C HIS A 174 15.15 -8.66 -11.31
N LYS A 175 14.21 -8.35 -12.21
CA LYS A 175 14.45 -8.15 -13.64
C LYS A 175 14.52 -6.66 -14.00
N CYS A 176 14.51 -5.83 -12.95
CA CYS A 176 15.10 -4.50 -12.88
C CYS A 176 16.51 -4.68 -12.28
#